data_AF-A0A2H6JYQ7-F1
#
_entry.id   AF-A0A2H6JYQ7-F1
#
_cell.length_a   1.000
_cell.length_b   1.000
_cell.length_c   1.000
_cell.angle_alpha   90.00
_cell.angle_beta   90.00
_cell.angle_gamma   90.00
#
_symmetry.space_group_name_H-M   'P 1'
#
loop_
_entity.id
_entity.type
_entity.pdbx_description
1 polymer ?
#
loop_
_entity_poly.entity_id
_entity_poly.type
_entity_poly.pdbx_seq_one_letter_code
_entity_poly.pdbx_strand_id
1 'polypeptide(L)'
;MKEIKITIPEKEDLDEAMLGVLKFFLDSEAKSKIYLYLRKKGPSTSQEISKGANLYSSSTREALAEMTKKGTVTREKLETEGTGKKPYIYEAIPPTDLIKKKIGGIESKLNKLLNLDSSLKEGKKAKAPKMPYRVRIEKIIDEKGDAQVTIESTAEEEKQ
;
A
#
# COMPACT_ATOMS: atom_id res chain seq x y z
N MET A 1 -22.10 -12.47 -4.29
CA MET A 1 -20.68 -12.14 -4.53
C MET A 1 -20.61 -10.84 -5.33
N LYS A 2 -19.82 -9.85 -4.90
CA LYS A 2 -19.62 -8.63 -5.70
C LYS A 2 -18.42 -8.86 -6.61
N GLU A 3 -18.65 -8.95 -7.92
CA GLU A 3 -17.60 -8.93 -8.92
C GLU A 3 -17.10 -7.50 -9.11
N ILE A 4 -15.81 -7.26 -8.86
CA ILE A 4 -15.17 -6.00 -9.21
C ILE A 4 -14.57 -6.17 -10.60
N LYS A 5 -15.20 -5.59 -11.61
CA LYS A 5 -14.66 -5.54 -12.98
C LYS A 5 -13.50 -4.53 -13.01
N ILE A 6 -12.30 -5.00 -13.34
CA ILE A 6 -11.12 -4.16 -13.52
C ILE A 6 -10.97 -3.87 -15.00
N THR A 7 -11.20 -2.61 -15.40
CA THR A 7 -10.94 -2.13 -16.77
C THR A 7 -9.51 -1.59 -16.86
N ILE A 8 -8.75 -2.01 -17.86
CA ILE A 8 -7.39 -1.53 -18.12
C ILE A 8 -7.48 -0.34 -19.09
N PRO A 9 -7.19 0.90 -18.68
CA PRO A 9 -7.21 2.07 -19.56
C PRO A 9 -5.99 2.14 -20.51
N GLU A 10 -6.08 2.96 -21.56
CA GLU A 10 -4.98 3.25 -22.50
C GLU A 10 -3.77 3.91 -21.82
N LYS A 11 -2.59 3.87 -22.45
CA LYS A 11 -1.28 4.01 -21.78
C LYS A 11 -1.03 5.35 -21.06
N GLU A 12 -1.50 6.47 -21.60
CA GLU A 12 -1.35 7.80 -20.97
C GLU A 12 -2.42 8.03 -19.89
N ASP A 13 -3.66 7.62 -20.16
CA ASP A 13 -4.75 7.60 -19.17
C ASP A 13 -4.46 6.65 -18.00
N LEU A 14 -3.70 5.57 -18.26
CA LEU A 14 -3.32 4.57 -17.27
C LEU A 14 -2.42 5.17 -16.21
N ASP A 15 -1.49 6.05 -16.56
CA ASP A 15 -0.63 6.68 -15.56
C ASP A 15 -1.41 7.63 -14.66
N GLU A 16 -2.33 8.42 -15.21
CA GLU A 16 -3.19 9.29 -14.41
C GLU A 16 -4.19 8.50 -13.54
N ALA A 17 -4.83 7.47 -14.12
CA ALA A 17 -5.72 6.57 -13.39
C ALA A 17 -4.96 5.84 -12.27
N MET A 18 -3.77 5.31 -12.54
CA MET A 18 -2.93 4.65 -11.55
C MET A 18 -2.42 5.63 -10.48
N LEU A 19 -2.10 6.87 -10.85
CA LEU A 19 -1.78 7.91 -9.87
C LEU A 19 -2.96 8.20 -8.95
N GLY A 20 -4.19 8.23 -9.48
CA GLY A 20 -5.41 8.37 -8.69
C GLY A 20 -5.57 7.25 -7.66
N VAL A 21 -5.40 5.99 -8.10
CA VAL A 21 -5.44 4.82 -7.21
C VAL A 21 -4.31 4.88 -6.17
N LEU A 22 -3.08 5.15 -6.60
CA LEU A 22 -1.92 5.23 -5.71
C LEU A 22 -2.04 6.34 -4.67
N LYS A 23 -2.69 7.47 -5.01
CA LYS A 23 -2.99 8.54 -4.05
C LYS A 23 -3.86 8.03 -2.90
N PHE A 24 -4.83 7.15 -3.17
CA PHE A 24 -5.63 6.51 -2.13
C PHE A 24 -4.79 5.61 -1.22
N PHE A 25 -3.83 4.86 -1.78
CA PHE A 25 -2.99 3.96 -0.99
C PHE A 25 -1.91 4.69 -0.19
N LEU A 26 -1.23 5.66 -0.81
CA LEU A 26 -0.02 6.32 -0.29
C LEU A 26 -0.30 7.69 0.34
N ASP A 27 -1.54 8.18 0.26
CA ASP A 27 -2.02 9.43 0.86
C ASP A 27 -1.31 10.70 0.33
N SER A 28 -0.55 10.61 -0.76
CA SER A 28 0.23 11.73 -1.31
C SER A 28 0.54 11.55 -2.80
N GLU A 29 0.46 12.64 -3.56
CA GLU A 29 0.85 12.66 -4.96
C GLU A 29 2.34 12.36 -5.16
N ALA A 30 3.21 12.98 -4.37
CA ALA A 30 4.66 12.78 -4.48
C ALA A 30 5.03 11.31 -4.28
N LYS A 31 4.45 10.66 -3.26
CA LYS A 31 4.68 9.22 -3.01
C LYS A 31 4.16 8.34 -4.14
N SER A 32 3.02 8.72 -4.73
CA SER A 32 2.43 8.00 -5.86
C SER A 32 3.33 8.07 -7.10
N LYS A 33 3.84 9.26 -7.42
CA LYS A 33 4.81 9.48 -8.50
C LYS A 33 6.11 8.70 -8.26
N ILE A 34 6.64 8.72 -7.03
CA ILE A 34 7.84 7.96 -6.66
C ILE A 34 7.61 6.45 -6.79
N TYR A 35 6.49 5.93 -6.27
CA TYR A 35 6.17 4.51 -6.34
C TYR A 35 6.04 4.04 -7.80
N LEU A 36 5.32 4.80 -8.62
CA LEU A 36 5.16 4.49 -10.04
C LEU A 36 6.51 4.50 -10.77
N TYR A 37 7.36 5.50 -10.50
CA TYR A 37 8.70 5.56 -11.07
C TYR A 37 9.54 4.34 -10.70
N LEU A 38 9.58 3.96 -9.42
CA LEU A 38 10.32 2.80 -8.93
C LEU A 38 9.79 1.49 -9.52
N ARG A 39 8.48 1.35 -9.73
CA ARG A 39 7.90 0.17 -10.37
C ARG A 39 8.19 0.08 -11.87
N LYS A 40 8.39 1.22 -12.54
CA LYS A 40 8.73 1.27 -13.97
C LYS A 40 10.22 1.05 -14.23
N LYS A 41 11.08 1.75 -13.49
CA LYS A 41 12.54 1.74 -13.73
C LYS A 41 13.28 0.69 -12.88
N GLY A 42 12.73 0.31 -11.72
CA GLY A 42 13.39 -0.54 -10.74
C GLY A 42 14.16 0.26 -9.68
N PRO A 43 15.04 -0.42 -8.91
CA PRO A 43 15.78 0.20 -7.82
C PRO A 43 16.56 1.43 -8.28
N SER A 44 16.38 2.56 -7.59
CA SER A 44 16.93 3.85 -8.02
C SER A 44 17.40 4.69 -6.84
N THR A 45 18.34 5.60 -7.10
CA THR A 45 18.81 6.56 -6.09
C THR A 45 17.83 7.73 -5.92
N SER A 46 17.90 8.42 -4.77
CA SER A 46 17.06 9.61 -4.53
C SER A 46 17.15 10.69 -5.63
N GLN A 47 18.33 10.89 -6.23
CA GLN A 47 18.52 11.88 -7.29
C GLN A 47 17.85 11.48 -8.61
N GLU A 48 17.96 10.21 -8.98
CA GLU A 48 17.29 9.68 -10.17
C GLU A 48 15.77 9.72 -10.02
N ILE A 49 15.26 9.39 -8.83
CA ILE A 49 13.84 9.46 -8.51
C ILE A 49 13.34 10.90 -8.63
N SER A 50 14.06 11.89 -8.07
CA SER A 50 13.66 13.30 -8.20
C SER A 50 13.53 13.72 -9.65
N LYS A 51 14.53 13.39 -10.48
CA LYS A 51 14.53 13.74 -11.90
C LYS A 51 13.42 13.01 -12.67
N GLY A 52 13.27 11.71 -12.46
CA GLY A 52 12.36 10.88 -13.24
C GLY A 52 10.90 10.95 -12.80
N ALA A 53 10.62 11.27 -11.53
CA ALA A 53 9.28 11.51 -11.04
C ALA A 53 8.84 12.98 -11.17
N ASN A 54 9.70 13.85 -11.72
CA ASN A 54 9.52 15.30 -11.81
C ASN A 54 9.18 15.94 -10.45
N LEU A 55 10.02 15.68 -9.45
CA LEU A 55 9.87 16.16 -8.07
C LEU A 55 11.11 16.91 -7.62
N TYR A 56 10.91 17.92 -6.76
CA TYR A 56 12.01 18.58 -6.08
C TYR A 56 12.78 17.61 -5.17
N SER A 57 14.10 17.78 -5.06
CA SER A 57 14.93 16.89 -4.24
C SER A 57 14.58 16.90 -2.76
N SER A 58 14.11 18.04 -2.22
CA SER A 58 13.61 18.15 -0.85
C SER A 58 12.38 17.27 -0.65
N SER A 59 11.34 17.48 -1.47
CA SER A 59 10.10 16.71 -1.44
C SER A 59 10.33 15.22 -1.68
N THR A 60 11.29 14.87 -2.53
CA THR A 60 11.66 13.48 -2.79
C THR A 60 12.25 12.83 -1.54
N ARG A 61 13.19 13.49 -0.85
CA ARG A 61 13.80 12.96 0.38
C ARG A 61 12.77 12.80 1.50
N GLU A 62 11.90 13.79 1.66
CA GLU A 62 10.81 13.75 2.65
C GLU A 62 9.86 12.58 2.38
N ALA A 63 9.38 12.47 1.13
CA ALA A 63 8.49 11.39 0.73
C ALA A 63 9.17 10.02 0.89
N LEU A 64 10.44 9.87 0.49
CA LEU A 64 11.19 8.62 0.65
C LEU A 64 11.42 8.27 2.13
N ALA A 65 11.67 9.25 2.99
CA ALA A 65 11.80 9.01 4.43
C ALA A 65 10.49 8.47 5.01
N GLU A 66 9.35 9.07 4.66
CA GLU A 66 8.05 8.61 5.12
C GLU A 66 7.68 7.24 4.51
N MET A 67 7.94 7.02 3.22
CA MET A 67 7.70 5.73 2.56
C MET A 67 8.54 4.61 3.16
N THR A 68 9.79 4.90 3.52
CA THR A 68 10.65 3.95 4.24
C THR A 68 10.08 3.64 5.62
N LYS A 69 9.68 4.67 6.38
CA LYS A 69 9.07 4.50 7.71
C LYS A 69 7.76 3.70 7.64
N LYS A 70 6.94 3.97 6.62
CA LYS A 70 5.71 3.23 6.32
C LYS A 70 6.01 1.90 5.64
N GLY A 71 7.26 1.53 5.37
CA GLY A 71 7.68 0.31 4.69
C GLY A 71 6.94 0.05 3.38
N THR A 72 6.66 1.10 2.60
CA THR A 72 6.19 1.00 1.21
C THR A 72 7.35 1.05 0.22
N VAL A 73 8.52 1.45 0.69
CA VAL A 73 9.79 1.44 -0.02
C VAL A 73 10.85 0.87 0.92
N THR A 74 11.73 0.02 0.39
CA THR A 74 12.94 -0.44 1.07
C THR A 74 14.09 0.49 0.70
N ARG A 75 15.07 0.60 1.59
CA ARG A 75 16.31 1.34 1.33
C ARG A 75 17.51 0.46 1.62
N GLU A 76 18.48 0.46 0.73
CA GLU A 76 19.71 -0.29 0.88
C GLU A 76 20.90 0.60 0.56
N LYS A 77 22.00 0.39 1.28
CA LYS A 77 23.23 1.13 1.07
C LYS A 77 23.99 0.47 -0.07
N LEU A 78 24.28 1.21 -1.14
CA LEU A 78 25.00 0.65 -2.28
C LEU A 78 26.45 0.36 -1.88
N GLU A 79 26.85 -0.91 -1.98
CA GLU A 79 28.26 -1.32 -1.89
C GLU A 79 29.01 -0.81 -3.13
N THR A 80 29.57 0.41 -3.03
CA THR A 80 30.43 0.99 -4.06
C THR A 80 31.87 1.07 -3.54
N GLU A 81 32.83 0.67 -4.37
CA GLU A 81 34.26 0.84 -4.11
C GLU A 81 34.65 2.31 -4.35
N GLY A 82 34.57 3.13 -3.31
CA GLY A 82 34.97 4.54 -3.40
C GLY A 82 34.95 5.25 -2.05
N THR A 83 35.75 6.31 -1.91
CA THR A 83 35.92 7.11 -0.68
C THR A 83 34.79 8.11 -0.40
N GLY A 84 33.65 7.97 -1.09
CA GLY A 84 32.47 8.83 -0.94
C GLY A 84 31.40 8.29 0.02
N LYS A 85 30.43 9.13 0.38
CA LYS A 85 29.20 8.66 1.05
C LYS A 85 28.44 7.75 0.08
N LYS A 86 28.45 6.45 0.34
CA LYS A 86 27.68 5.44 -0.41
C LYS A 86 26.20 5.87 -0.51
N PRO A 87 25.64 6.04 -1.72
CA PRO A 87 24.25 6.45 -1.88
C PRO A 87 23.30 5.35 -1.43
N TYR A 88 22.08 5.74 -1.03
CA TYR A 88 21.00 4.79 -0.82
C TYR A 88 20.26 4.53 -2.12
N ILE A 89 20.00 3.24 -2.38
CA ILE A 89 19.07 2.77 -3.39
C ILE A 89 17.74 2.51 -2.72
N TYR A 90 16.68 2.90 -3.41
CA TYR A 90 15.31 2.71 -2.98
C TYR A 90 14.60 1.77 -3.94
N GLU A 91 13.82 0.85 -3.38
CA GLU A 91 13.01 -0.08 -4.15
C GLU A 91 11.57 -0.09 -3.61
N ALA A 92 10.59 -0.07 -4.51
CA ALA A 92 9.18 -0.13 -4.13
C ALA A 92 8.73 -1.58 -3.94
N ILE A 93 8.01 -1.82 -2.83
CA ILE A 93 7.42 -3.14 -2.57
C ILE A 93 6.46 -3.55 -3.71
N PRO A 94 6.16 -4.84 -3.88
CA PRO A 94 5.15 -5.29 -4.83
C PRO A 94 3.77 -4.67 -4.56
N PRO A 95 2.94 -4.42 -5.60
CA PRO A 95 1.57 -3.92 -5.42
C PRO A 95 0.72 -4.79 -4.50
N THR A 96 0.91 -6.11 -4.54
CA THR A 96 0.21 -7.05 -3.65
C THR A 96 0.51 -6.77 -2.17
N ASP A 97 1.75 -6.44 -1.83
CA ASP A 97 2.15 -6.15 -0.47
C ASP A 97 1.69 -4.76 -0.02
N LEU A 98 1.64 -3.79 -0.95
CA LEU A 98 1.05 -2.48 -0.71
C LEU A 98 -0.44 -2.60 -0.33
N ILE A 99 -1.19 -3.44 -1.06
CA ILE A 99 -2.61 -3.70 -0.78
C ILE A 99 -2.78 -4.36 0.59
N LYS A 100 -2.04 -5.44 0.87
CA LYS A 100 -2.08 -6.13 2.18
C LYS A 100 -1.84 -5.15 3.34
N LYS A 101 -0.87 -4.26 3.17
CA LYS A 101 -0.53 -3.26 4.18
C LYS A 101 -1.65 -2.26 4.44
N LYS A 102 -2.31 -1.76 3.38
CA LYS A 102 -3.44 -0.84 3.51
C LYS A 102 -4.62 -1.51 4.20
N ILE A 103 -4.93 -2.76 3.84
CA ILE A 103 -5.99 -3.55 4.46
C ILE A 103 -5.72 -3.75 5.95
N GLY A 104 -4.52 -4.19 6.34
CA GLY A 104 -4.16 -4.31 7.75
C GLY A 104 -4.28 -2.98 8.51
N GLY A 105 -3.99 -1.86 7.85
CA GLY A 105 -4.22 -0.52 8.40
C GLY A 105 -5.70 -0.19 8.59
N ILE A 106 -6.58 -0.59 7.66
CA ILE A 106 -8.03 -0.41 7.76
C ILE A 106 -8.60 -1.31 8.85
N GLU A 107 -8.23 -2.58 8.90
CA GLU A 107 -8.62 -3.52 9.97
C GLU A 107 -8.26 -2.96 11.35
N SER A 108 -7.03 -2.48 11.53
CA SER A 108 -6.61 -1.86 12.78
C SER A 108 -7.45 -0.64 13.16
N LYS A 109 -7.77 0.24 12.19
CA LYS A 109 -8.60 1.43 12.43
C LYS A 109 -10.05 1.06 12.76
N LEU A 110 -10.64 0.11 12.05
CA LEU A 110 -11.99 -0.39 12.32
C LEU A 110 -12.07 -1.03 13.69
N ASN A 111 -11.08 -1.85 14.06
CA ASN A 111 -11.00 -2.44 15.40
C ASN A 111 -10.93 -1.36 16.48
N LYS A 112 -10.18 -0.27 16.26
CA LYS A 112 -10.15 0.86 17.20
C LYS A 112 -11.51 1.56 17.31
N LEU A 113 -12.21 1.76 16.19
CA LEU A 113 -13.52 2.41 16.16
C LEU A 113 -14.60 1.56 16.85
N LEU A 114 -14.61 0.25 16.61
CA LEU A 114 -15.56 -0.67 17.24
C LEU A 114 -15.33 -0.79 18.76
N ASN A 115 -14.08 -0.68 19.19
CA ASN A 115 -13.71 -0.61 20.61
C ASN A 115 -13.83 0.80 21.21
N LEU A 116 -14.27 1.80 20.44
CA LEU A 116 -14.42 3.17 20.94
C LEU A 116 -15.54 3.24 21.99
N ASP A 117 -16.70 2.65 21.68
CA ASP A 117 -17.86 2.66 22.57
C ASP A 117 -17.60 1.89 23.87
N SER A 118 -16.83 0.80 23.83
CA SER A 118 -16.42 0.05 25.02
C SER A 118 -15.38 0.81 25.84
N SER A 119 -14.52 1.61 25.19
CA SER A 119 -13.53 2.46 25.87
C SER A 119 -14.14 3.74 26.45
N LEU A 120 -15.22 4.26 25.87
CA LEU A 120 -15.92 5.47 26.34
C LEU A 120 -17.00 5.19 27.41
N LYS A 121 -17.54 3.97 27.45
CA LYS A 121 -18.56 3.55 28.44
C LYS A 121 -17.91 2.81 29.59
N GLU A 122 -17.16 3.51 30.44
CA GLU A 122 -16.78 2.99 31.77
C GLU A 122 -18.06 2.62 32.54
N GLY A 123 -18.30 1.32 32.76
CA GLY A 123 -19.29 0.85 33.74
C GLY A 123 -20.52 0.09 33.22
N LYS A 124 -20.71 -0.12 31.91
CA LYS A 124 -21.69 -1.11 31.42
C LYS A 124 -21.00 -2.08 30.48
N LYS A 125 -21.00 -3.37 30.83
CA LYS A 125 -20.62 -4.49 29.97
C LYS A 125 -21.53 -4.50 28.72
N ALA A 126 -21.26 -3.61 27.78
CA ALA A 126 -21.77 -3.76 26.43
C ALA A 126 -21.15 -5.05 25.90
N LYS A 127 -22.00 -6.00 25.47
CA LYS A 127 -21.53 -7.18 24.74
C LYS A 127 -20.66 -6.65 23.60
N ALA A 128 -19.35 -6.94 23.65
CA ALA A 128 -18.43 -6.57 22.58
C ALA A 128 -19.04 -7.07 21.25
N PRO A 129 -19.02 -6.26 20.17
CA PRO A 129 -19.46 -6.74 18.87
C PRO A 129 -18.68 -8.02 18.54
N LYS A 130 -19.40 -9.08 18.15
CA LYS A 130 -18.81 -10.36 17.82
C LYS A 130 -17.93 -10.23 16.57
N MET A 131 -16.62 -10.39 16.81
CA MET A 131 -15.55 -10.89 15.95
C MET A 131 -14.75 -9.93 15.06
N PRO A 132 -13.42 -10.18 14.94
CA PRO A 132 -12.57 -9.51 13.97
C PRO A 132 -12.88 -10.00 12.56
N TYR A 133 -13.11 -9.08 11.63
CA TYR A 133 -13.17 -9.39 10.21
C TYR A 133 -11.75 -9.75 9.71
N ARG A 134 -11.63 -10.84 8.97
CA ARG A 134 -10.38 -11.27 8.31
C ARG A 134 -10.56 -11.14 6.80
N VAL A 135 -9.79 -10.28 6.14
CA VAL A 135 -9.79 -10.16 4.68
C VAL A 135 -8.74 -11.11 4.09
N ARG A 136 -9.17 -12.09 3.27
CA ARG A 136 -8.27 -12.99 2.54
C ARG A 136 -8.11 -12.51 1.10
N ILE A 137 -6.88 -12.48 0.60
CA ILE A 137 -6.57 -12.18 -0.82
C ILE A 137 -5.89 -13.40 -1.41
N GLU A 138 -6.53 -14.02 -2.40
CA GLU A 138 -5.96 -15.14 -3.15
C GLU A 138 -5.73 -14.71 -4.60
N LYS A 139 -4.57 -15.09 -5.16
CA LYS A 139 -4.25 -14.86 -6.57
C LYS A 139 -4.66 -16.10 -7.35
N ILE A 140 -5.78 -16.03 -8.07
CA ILE A 140 -6.19 -17.08 -9.00
C ILE A 140 -5.60 -16.73 -10.37
N ILE A 141 -4.83 -17.64 -10.96
CA ILE A 141 -4.30 -17.51 -12.31
C ILE A 141 -5.10 -18.45 -13.20
N ASP A 142 -6.06 -17.92 -13.96
CA ASP A 142 -6.71 -18.68 -15.02
C ASP A 142 -5.83 -18.70 -16.27
N GLU A 143 -6.01 -19.72 -17.12
CA GLU A 143 -5.24 -19.98 -18.36
C GLU A 143 -5.26 -18.83 -19.40
N LYS A 144 -6.01 -17.75 -19.13
CA LYS A 144 -6.13 -16.53 -19.96
C LYS A 144 -5.44 -15.28 -19.40
N GLY A 145 -4.82 -15.34 -18.22
CA GLY A 145 -3.96 -14.26 -17.70
C GLY A 145 -4.68 -13.13 -16.94
N ASP A 146 -5.99 -13.23 -16.69
CA ASP A 146 -6.73 -12.23 -15.92
C ASP A 146 -6.67 -12.51 -14.41
N ALA A 147 -6.34 -11.50 -13.63
CA ALA A 147 -6.27 -11.59 -12.16
C ALA A 147 -7.63 -11.28 -11.53
N GLN A 148 -8.23 -12.26 -10.86
CA GLN A 148 -9.45 -12.07 -10.07
C GLN A 148 -9.13 -11.93 -8.57
N VAL A 149 -9.86 -11.03 -7.87
CA VAL A 149 -9.73 -10.80 -6.42
C VAL A 149 -11.04 -11.20 -5.75
N THR A 150 -11.00 -12.28 -4.97
CA THR A 150 -12.14 -12.76 -4.18
C THR A 150 -12.06 -12.21 -2.76
N ILE A 151 -13.14 -11.60 -2.27
CA ILE A 151 -13.27 -11.12 -0.89
C ILE A 151 -14.29 -12.02 -0.18
N GLU A 152 -13.82 -12.80 0.79
CA GLU A 152 -14.69 -13.60 1.66
C GLU A 152 -14.84 -12.93 3.03
N SER A 153 -16.08 -12.75 3.48
CA SER A 153 -16.40 -12.40 4.86
C SER A 153 -16.79 -13.67 5.60
N THR A 154 -15.89 -14.24 6.41
CA THR A 154 -16.26 -15.31 7.33
C THR A 154 -16.88 -14.71 8.58
N ALA A 155 -18.21 -14.65 8.60
CA ALA A 155 -18.96 -14.61 9.85
C ALA A 155 -19.05 -16.05 10.34
N GLU A 156 -18.11 -16.49 11.17
CA GLU A 156 -18.23 -17.79 11.85
C GLU A 156 -19.40 -17.71 12.86
N GLU A 157 -20.58 -18.13 12.42
CA GLU A 157 -21.64 -18.56 13.32
C GLU A 157 -21.16 -19.81 14.06
N GLU A 158 -20.56 -19.63 15.24
CA GLU A 158 -20.52 -20.73 16.20
C GLU A 158 -21.95 -21.03 16.66
N LYS A 159 -22.46 -22.13 16.10
CA LYS A 159 -23.65 -22.86 16.54
C LYS A 159 -23.54 -23.21 18.03
N GLN A 160 -24.65 -22.89 18.71
CA GLN A 160 -25.23 -23.41 19.96
C GLN A 160 -24.39 -24.36 20.83
#